data_AF-A0A7S3AJF9-F1
#
_entry.id   AF-A0A7S3AJF9-F1
#
_cell.length_a   1.000
_cell.length_b   1.000
_cell.length_c   1.000
_cell.angle_alpha   90.00
_cell.angle_beta   90.00
_cell.angle_gamma   90.00
#
_symmetry.space_group_name_H-M   'P 1'
#
loop_
_entity.id
_entity.type
_entity.pdbx_description
1 polymer ?
#
loop_
_entity_poly.entity_id
_entity_poly.type
_entity_poly.pdbx_seq_one_letter_code
_entity_poly.pdbx_strand_id
1 'polypeptide(L)'
;EEHAGESTRQRAPRNTRAVEPTDEETTRLLEDWAAAKKARDYTTADNIRQSLRTAGIEPDDALRRVRDQVREERSVPARASSGAGARPTGDEAESRFESRAESRGEADAKGPTRAHASLAMEWGKARRERDYEVADTIRTRLRSEGIEAADLLFELETFGIDSVVLDAEHGVSSSPSSPEEEASGPADPLGYVPHASREAAGFQPTDLAAAHKDGGTGGLLVLNYTTPPDLPPDIGFTVMSGKMQATADSLIALKRIREEEAAQKRRELEAQNARYGKSASKGS
;
A
#
# COMPACT_ATOMS: atom_id res chain seq x y z
N GLU A 1 -10.82 -11.43 55.56
CA GLU A 1 -9.41 -11.06 55.35
C GLU A 1 -8.96 -11.62 54.01
N GLU A 2 -9.27 -10.86 52.97
CA GLU A 2 -8.82 -11.10 51.59
C GLU A 2 -7.52 -10.30 51.42
N HIS A 3 -6.38 -10.97 51.37
CA HIS A 3 -5.12 -10.31 51.04
C HIS A 3 -4.83 -10.48 49.55
N ALA A 4 -4.91 -9.34 48.87
CA ALA A 4 -4.63 -9.09 47.48
C ALA A 4 -3.27 -9.68 47.03
N GLY A 5 -3.33 -10.56 46.04
CA GLY A 5 -2.19 -10.97 45.24
C GLY A 5 -1.86 -9.89 44.21
N GLU A 6 -1.12 -8.88 44.64
CA GLU A 6 -0.53 -7.83 43.81
C GLU A 6 0.51 -8.46 42.86
N SER A 7 0.04 -8.97 41.72
CA SER A 7 0.87 -9.52 40.66
C SER A 7 1.66 -8.37 40.01
N THR A 8 2.84 -8.12 40.55
CA THR A 8 3.81 -7.15 40.03
C THR A 8 4.27 -7.64 38.66
N ARG A 9 3.53 -7.25 37.62
CA ARG A 9 3.99 -7.33 36.23
C ARG A 9 5.21 -6.43 36.12
N GLN A 10 6.39 -7.05 36.22
CA GLN A 10 7.68 -6.46 35.85
C GLN A 10 7.58 -6.00 34.39
N ARG A 11 7.11 -4.78 34.23
CA ARG A 11 7.05 -4.06 32.96
C ARG A 11 8.50 -3.71 32.65
N ALA A 12 9.14 -4.56 31.85
CA ALA A 12 10.48 -4.32 31.35
C ALA A 12 10.59 -2.85 30.89
N PRO A 13 11.61 -2.11 31.32
CA PRO A 13 11.78 -0.73 30.91
C PRO A 13 11.94 -0.74 29.39
N ARG A 14 10.95 -0.19 28.68
CA ARG A 14 11.08 0.17 27.26
C ARG A 14 12.09 1.31 27.18
N ASN A 15 13.36 0.96 27.29
CA ASN A 15 14.49 1.85 27.16
C ASN A 15 14.72 2.09 25.67
N THR A 16 13.73 2.66 24.97
CA THR A 16 13.97 3.44 23.75
C THR A 16 14.48 4.80 24.22
N ARG A 17 15.67 4.78 24.82
CA ARG A 17 16.40 5.99 25.18
C ARG A 17 16.65 6.71 23.86
N ALA A 18 16.16 7.95 23.77
CA ALA A 18 16.39 8.85 22.68
C ALA A 18 17.86 8.77 22.25
N VAL A 19 18.11 8.12 21.12
CA VAL A 19 19.38 8.22 20.41
C VAL A 19 19.31 9.56 19.68
N GLU A 20 19.60 10.61 20.43
CA GLU A 20 20.06 11.91 19.93
C GLU A 20 21.57 11.86 20.20
N PRO A 21 22.46 11.96 19.20
CA PRO A 21 22.36 12.88 18.06
C PRO A 21 22.34 12.16 16.71
N THR A 22 21.64 12.74 15.77
CA THR A 22 21.78 12.45 14.35
C THR A 22 23.21 12.79 13.90
N ASP A 23 24.08 11.78 13.81
CA ASP A 23 25.34 11.92 13.09
C ASP A 23 25.03 12.51 11.71
N GLU A 24 25.79 13.52 11.28
CA GLU A 24 25.60 14.19 9.98
C GLU A 24 25.63 13.18 8.81
N GLU A 25 26.30 12.03 9.01
CA GLU A 25 26.30 10.92 8.08
C GLU A 25 24.93 10.24 7.98
N THR A 26 24.23 10.08 9.11
CA THR A 26 22.90 9.47 9.15
C THR A 26 21.87 10.36 8.44
N THR A 27 21.94 11.68 8.64
CA THR A 27 21.02 12.61 7.95
C THR A 27 21.28 12.62 6.45
N ARG A 28 22.54 12.60 6.00
CA ARG A 28 22.89 12.45 4.58
C ARG A 28 22.34 11.16 3.99
N LEU A 29 22.50 10.02 4.67
CA LEU A 29 21.94 8.75 4.21
C LEU A 29 20.41 8.78 4.13
N LEU A 30 19.73 9.44 5.07
CA LEU A 30 18.28 9.61 5.03
C LEU A 30 17.83 10.52 3.86
N GLU A 31 18.57 11.57 3.57
CA GLU A 31 18.34 12.46 2.43
C GLU A 31 18.57 11.74 1.09
N ASP A 32 19.68 11.01 0.96
CA ASP A 32 20.01 10.21 -0.23
C ASP A 32 18.96 9.12 -0.47
N TRP A 33 18.48 8.47 0.59
CA TRP A 33 17.40 7.50 0.51
C TRP A 33 16.10 8.13 0.00
N ALA A 34 15.73 9.30 0.53
CA ALA A 34 14.54 10.02 0.09
C ALA A 34 14.67 10.49 -1.37
N ALA A 35 15.86 10.96 -1.78
CA ALA A 35 16.17 11.36 -3.15
C ALA A 35 16.08 10.17 -4.12
N ALA A 36 16.66 9.02 -3.77
CA ALA A 36 16.59 7.79 -4.55
C ALA A 36 15.14 7.31 -4.72
N LYS A 37 14.33 7.32 -3.64
CA LYS A 37 12.89 7.00 -3.72
C LYS A 37 12.14 7.96 -4.63
N LYS A 38 12.45 9.26 -4.58
CA LYS A 38 11.83 10.27 -5.46
C LYS A 38 12.22 10.07 -6.93
N ALA A 39 13.46 9.65 -7.19
CA ALA A 39 13.95 9.29 -8.52
C ALA A 39 13.45 7.91 -9.01
N ARG A 40 12.65 7.19 -8.22
CA ARG A 40 12.19 5.82 -8.47
C ARG A 40 13.35 4.81 -8.61
N ASP A 41 14.53 5.10 -8.06
CA ASP A 41 15.65 4.16 -7.95
C ASP A 41 15.55 3.34 -6.66
N TYR A 42 14.74 2.29 -6.72
CA TYR A 42 14.46 1.44 -5.56
C TYR A 42 15.65 0.57 -5.16
N THR A 43 16.57 0.25 -6.08
CA THR A 43 17.75 -0.58 -5.78
C THR A 43 18.72 0.20 -4.90
N THR A 44 19.03 1.45 -5.29
CA THR A 44 19.87 2.33 -4.46
C THR A 44 19.21 2.63 -3.13
N ALA A 45 17.89 2.87 -3.11
CA ALA A 45 17.14 3.09 -1.88
C ALA A 45 17.18 1.88 -0.92
N ASP A 46 17.06 0.64 -1.41
CA ASP A 46 17.12 -0.54 -0.54
C ASP A 46 18.52 -0.78 0.03
N ASN A 47 19.59 -0.50 -0.74
CA ASN A 47 20.96 -0.56 -0.25
C ASN A 47 21.16 0.41 0.92
N ILE A 48 20.72 1.66 0.77
CA ILE A 48 20.82 2.67 1.84
C ILE A 48 19.97 2.28 3.05
N ARG A 49 18.77 1.72 2.83
CA ARG A 49 17.91 1.22 3.90
C ARG A 49 18.59 0.11 4.69
N GLN A 50 19.32 -0.78 4.03
CA GLN A 50 20.08 -1.84 4.71
C GLN A 50 21.22 -1.26 5.55
N SER A 51 21.97 -0.28 5.04
CA SER A 51 23.00 0.43 5.81
C SER A 51 22.44 1.11 7.05
N LEU A 52 21.29 1.80 6.94
CA LEU A 52 20.62 2.43 8.07
C LEU A 52 20.12 1.41 9.10
N ARG A 53 19.58 0.26 8.67
CA ARG A 53 19.19 -0.83 9.56
C ARG A 53 20.38 -1.47 10.28
N THR A 54 21.53 -1.59 9.62
CA THR A 54 22.77 -2.03 10.27
C THR A 54 23.20 -1.06 11.38
N ALA A 55 22.96 0.25 11.19
CA ALA A 55 23.13 1.27 12.23
C ALA A 55 22.01 1.26 13.30
N GLY A 56 21.01 0.39 13.18
CA GLY A 56 19.88 0.29 14.11
C GLY A 56 18.80 1.36 13.92
N ILE A 57 18.79 2.04 12.78
CA ILE A 57 17.87 3.15 12.47
C ILE A 57 16.88 2.70 11.39
N GLU A 58 15.59 2.77 11.68
CA GLU A 58 14.56 2.57 10.66
C GLU A 58 14.28 3.89 9.91
N PRO A 59 14.53 3.95 8.59
CA PRO A 59 14.43 5.21 7.84
C PRO A 59 13.02 5.81 7.81
N ASP A 60 11.98 4.97 7.80
CA ASP A 60 10.59 5.43 7.80
C ASP A 60 10.24 6.17 9.10
N ASP A 61 10.66 5.64 10.25
CA ASP A 61 10.46 6.26 11.57
C ASP A 61 11.28 7.55 11.71
N ALA A 62 12.52 7.55 11.20
CA ALA A 62 13.39 8.72 11.20
C ALA A 62 12.79 9.87 10.36
N LEU A 63 12.33 9.59 9.14
CA LEU A 63 11.65 10.61 8.31
C LEU A 63 10.36 11.12 8.93
N ARG A 64 9.59 10.25 9.59
CA ARG A 64 8.38 10.67 10.29
C ARG A 64 8.72 11.65 11.41
N ARG A 65 9.75 11.37 12.21
CA ARG A 65 10.22 12.29 13.26
C ARG A 65 10.69 13.63 12.70
N VAL A 66 11.51 13.63 11.64
CA VAL A 66 11.98 14.88 11.00
C VAL A 66 10.79 15.70 10.49
N ARG A 67 9.80 15.06 9.88
CA ARG A 67 8.57 15.74 9.42
C ARG A 67 7.75 16.30 10.56
N ASP A 68 7.63 15.56 11.66
CA ASP A 68 6.94 16.00 12.87
C ASP A 68 7.69 17.18 13.52
N GLN A 69 9.03 17.19 13.53
CA GLN A 69 9.86 18.31 13.98
C GLN A 69 9.65 19.56 13.12
N VAL A 70 9.74 19.44 11.78
CA VAL A 70 9.49 20.56 10.85
C VAL A 70 8.06 21.10 11.00
N ARG A 71 7.09 20.20 11.26
CA ARG A 71 5.71 20.60 11.51
C ARG A 71 5.59 21.34 12.83
N GLU A 72 6.23 20.88 13.90
CA GLU A 72 6.22 21.54 15.20
C GLU A 72 6.89 22.91 15.14
N GLU A 73 8.05 23.03 14.47
CA GLU A 73 8.74 24.30 14.25
C GLU A 73 7.92 25.29 13.42
N ARG A 74 7.14 24.80 12.45
CA ARG A 74 6.16 25.63 11.73
C ARG A 74 4.89 25.91 12.52
N SER A 75 4.55 25.06 13.49
CA SER A 75 3.33 25.14 14.29
C SER A 75 3.50 25.92 15.60
N VAL A 76 4.71 26.43 15.89
CA VAL A 76 4.93 27.33 17.01
C VAL A 76 4.06 28.58 16.82
N PRO A 77 3.24 28.95 17.80
CA PRO A 77 2.04 29.73 17.55
C PRO A 77 2.37 31.19 17.25
N ALA A 78 1.75 31.73 16.20
CA ALA A 78 1.55 33.15 15.97
C ALA A 78 0.66 33.83 17.05
N ARG A 79 0.83 33.45 18.33
CA ARG A 79 0.00 33.87 19.48
C ARG A 79 0.81 34.66 20.51
N ALA A 80 1.66 35.56 20.04
CA ALA A 80 2.25 36.62 20.86
C ALA A 80 2.62 37.90 20.07
N SER A 81 2.10 38.08 18.85
CA SER A 81 2.12 39.37 18.16
C SER A 81 0.70 39.94 18.05
N SER A 82 0.07 40.09 19.21
CA SER A 82 -1.03 41.04 19.42
C SER A 82 -0.43 42.45 19.52
N GLY A 83 0.41 42.82 18.55
CA GLY A 83 0.88 44.18 18.35
C GLY A 83 -0.15 44.90 17.50
N ALA A 84 -1.07 45.59 18.17
CA ALA A 84 -1.88 46.63 17.55
C ALA A 84 -0.96 47.58 16.77
N GLY A 85 -1.06 47.58 15.44
CA GLY A 85 -0.16 48.36 14.62
C GLY A 85 -0.63 48.45 13.18
N ALA A 86 -1.45 49.46 12.93
CA ALA A 86 -1.65 50.14 11.65
C ALA A 86 -1.97 49.26 10.42
N ARG A 87 -3.25 49.27 10.03
CA ARG A 87 -3.66 49.06 8.64
C ARG A 87 -2.95 50.11 7.76
N PRO A 88 -2.12 49.73 6.77
CA PRO A 88 -1.82 50.62 5.67
C PRO A 88 -3.03 50.61 4.72
N THR A 89 -3.91 51.60 4.86
CA THR A 89 -4.83 51.98 3.78
C THR A 89 -3.97 52.68 2.72
N GLY A 90 -3.72 52.01 1.60
CA GLY A 90 -2.85 52.54 0.56
C GLY A 90 -3.04 51.77 -0.74
N ASP A 91 -4.12 52.13 -1.42
CA ASP A 91 -4.56 51.94 -2.82
C ASP A 91 -3.51 51.86 -3.96
N GLU A 92 -2.21 51.62 -3.72
CA GLU A 92 -1.18 51.75 -4.77
C GLU A 92 -0.33 50.49 -5.04
N ALA A 93 -0.64 49.34 -4.42
CA ALA A 93 0.14 48.11 -4.61
C ALA A 93 -0.44 47.10 -5.62
N GLU A 94 -1.64 47.33 -6.16
CA GLU A 94 -2.28 46.38 -7.09
C GLU A 94 -1.77 46.50 -8.54
N SER A 95 -1.17 47.62 -8.94
CA SER A 95 -0.83 47.85 -10.36
C SER A 95 0.45 47.19 -10.87
N ARG A 96 1.29 46.53 -10.05
CA ARG A 96 2.64 46.10 -10.48
C ARG A 96 2.91 44.60 -10.49
N PHE A 97 1.99 43.78 -9.99
CA PHE A 97 2.19 42.32 -9.92
C PHE A 97 1.31 41.52 -10.90
N GLU A 98 0.29 42.13 -11.51
CA GLU A 98 -0.55 41.45 -12.51
C GLU A 98 0.15 41.30 -13.88
N SER A 99 1.10 42.18 -14.24
CA SER A 99 1.70 42.17 -15.57
C SER A 99 2.77 41.09 -15.84
N ARG A 100 3.02 40.15 -14.90
CA ARG A 100 4.03 39.07 -15.06
C ARG A 100 3.44 37.65 -15.05
N ALA A 101 2.14 37.49 -14.81
CA ALA A 101 1.49 36.19 -14.83
C ALA A 101 0.96 35.80 -16.23
N GLU A 102 0.77 36.77 -17.14
CA GLU A 102 0.04 36.56 -18.41
C GLU A 102 0.90 36.13 -19.62
N SER A 103 2.18 35.79 -19.43
CA SER A 103 3.06 35.41 -20.56
C SER A 103 3.72 34.04 -20.42
N ARG A 104 3.21 33.20 -19.52
CA ARG A 104 3.60 31.78 -19.48
C ARG A 104 2.54 31.01 -20.28
N GLY A 105 2.85 30.83 -21.56
CA GLY A 105 2.02 30.26 -22.60
C GLY A 105 0.93 29.32 -22.09
N GLU A 106 -0.31 29.79 -22.30
CA GLU A 106 -1.54 29.04 -22.41
C GLU A 106 -1.43 28.04 -23.57
N ALA A 107 -0.47 27.12 -23.47
CA ALA A 107 -0.51 25.89 -24.21
C ALA A 107 -1.61 25.08 -23.54
N ASP A 108 -2.73 24.93 -24.24
CA ASP A 108 -3.89 24.09 -23.92
C ASP A 108 -3.48 22.78 -23.22
N ALA A 109 -3.27 22.85 -21.89
CA ALA A 109 -3.08 21.69 -21.06
C ALA A 109 -4.46 21.10 -20.86
N LYS A 110 -4.97 20.46 -21.92
CA LYS A 110 -6.15 19.61 -21.83
C LYS A 110 -5.84 18.61 -20.74
N GLY A 111 -6.47 18.82 -19.59
CA GLY A 111 -6.32 17.96 -18.44
C GLY A 111 -6.63 16.50 -18.80
N PRO A 112 -6.34 15.57 -17.89
CA PRO A 112 -6.62 14.17 -18.11
C PRO A 112 -8.13 13.95 -18.37
N THR A 113 -8.49 13.75 -19.63
CA THR A 113 -9.85 13.41 -20.05
C THR A 113 -10.21 11.98 -19.64
N ARG A 114 -11.52 11.69 -19.62
CA ARG A 114 -12.04 10.33 -19.40
C ARG A 114 -11.50 9.31 -20.41
N ALA A 115 -11.18 9.74 -21.64
CA ALA A 115 -10.55 8.88 -22.64
C ALA A 115 -9.12 8.48 -22.26
N HIS A 116 -8.36 9.37 -21.60
CA HIS A 116 -7.04 9.04 -21.10
C HIS A 116 -7.12 8.02 -19.96
N ALA A 117 -8.12 8.15 -19.06
CA ALA A 117 -8.36 7.17 -18.00
C ALA A 117 -8.69 5.76 -18.54
N SER A 118 -9.51 5.66 -19.60
CA SER A 118 -9.80 4.35 -20.23
C SER A 118 -8.55 3.73 -20.86
N LEU A 119 -7.72 4.54 -21.53
CA LEU A 119 -6.44 4.07 -22.09
C LEU A 119 -5.48 3.61 -20.98
N ALA A 120 -5.41 4.30 -19.85
CA ALA A 120 -4.59 3.89 -18.71
C ALA A 120 -5.03 2.54 -18.13
N MET A 121 -6.34 2.27 -18.03
CA MET A 121 -6.85 0.96 -17.59
C MET A 121 -6.53 -0.16 -18.59
N GLU A 122 -6.68 0.10 -19.88
CA GLU A 122 -6.32 -0.85 -20.95
C GLU A 122 -4.83 -1.17 -20.94
N TRP A 123 -3.97 -0.16 -20.74
CA TRP A 123 -2.55 -0.33 -20.52
C TRP A 123 -2.24 -1.23 -19.32
N GLY A 124 -2.91 -1.00 -18.19
CA GLY A 124 -2.76 -1.84 -16.99
C GLY A 124 -3.20 -3.29 -17.23
N LYS A 125 -4.27 -3.50 -18.02
CA LYS A 125 -4.74 -4.83 -18.42
C LYS A 125 -3.73 -5.54 -19.33
N ALA A 126 -3.27 -4.89 -20.39
CA ALA A 126 -2.27 -5.43 -21.32
C ALA A 126 -0.99 -5.87 -20.58
N ARG A 127 -0.51 -5.06 -19.62
CA ARG A 127 0.63 -5.43 -18.77
C ARG A 127 0.39 -6.67 -17.91
N ARG A 128 -0.82 -6.86 -17.38
CA ARG A 128 -1.18 -8.08 -16.62
C ARG A 128 -1.22 -9.32 -17.51
N GLU A 129 -1.66 -9.15 -18.75
CA GLU A 129 -1.71 -10.20 -19.78
C GLU A 129 -0.35 -10.45 -20.45
N ARG A 130 0.68 -9.65 -20.14
CA ARG A 130 2.02 -9.67 -20.74
C ARG A 130 2.03 -9.31 -22.23
N ASP A 131 1.01 -8.59 -22.69
CA ASP A 131 0.99 -7.98 -24.02
C ASP A 131 1.72 -6.62 -23.97
N TYR A 132 3.04 -6.67 -24.09
CA TYR A 132 3.89 -5.48 -23.97
C TYR A 132 3.83 -4.59 -25.21
N GLU A 133 3.50 -5.14 -26.38
CA GLU A 133 3.38 -4.36 -27.61
C GLU A 133 2.17 -3.42 -27.52
N VAL A 134 1.00 -3.95 -27.12
CA VAL A 134 -0.20 -3.13 -26.88
C VAL A 134 0.06 -2.12 -25.76
N ALA A 135 0.71 -2.52 -24.67
CA ALA A 135 1.05 -1.60 -23.60
C ALA A 135 1.95 -0.43 -24.05
N ASP A 136 2.93 -0.67 -24.91
CA ASP A 136 3.83 0.39 -25.39
C ASP A 136 3.17 1.33 -26.41
N THR A 137 2.26 0.82 -27.25
CA THR A 137 1.47 1.69 -28.14
C THR A 137 0.59 2.65 -27.35
N ILE A 138 -0.09 2.16 -26.31
CA ILE A 138 -0.95 2.99 -25.44
C ILE A 138 -0.10 4.01 -24.66
N ARG A 139 1.05 3.59 -24.12
CA ARG A 139 1.97 4.49 -23.42
C ARG A 139 2.49 5.61 -24.33
N THR A 140 2.86 5.28 -25.56
CA THR A 140 3.35 6.27 -26.54
C THR A 140 2.28 7.29 -26.89
N ARG A 141 1.03 6.83 -27.06
CA ARG A 141 -0.12 7.71 -27.29
C ARG A 141 -0.35 8.68 -26.13
N LEU A 142 -0.43 8.17 -24.90
CA LEU A 142 -0.61 9.03 -23.71
C LEU A 142 0.53 10.03 -23.54
N ARG A 143 1.78 9.61 -23.80
CA ARG A 143 2.95 10.52 -23.73
C ARG A 143 2.93 11.59 -24.82
N SER A 144 2.40 11.30 -26.01
CA SER A 144 2.22 12.31 -27.06
C SER A 144 1.19 13.38 -26.67
N GLU A 145 0.25 13.04 -25.78
CA GLU A 145 -0.72 13.94 -25.17
C GLU A 145 -0.17 14.61 -23.89
N GLY A 146 1.09 14.34 -23.52
CA GLY A 146 1.75 14.92 -22.35
C GLY A 146 1.42 14.26 -21.02
N ILE A 147 0.79 13.08 -21.05
CA ILE A 147 0.29 12.38 -19.86
C ILE A 147 1.04 11.07 -19.67
N GLU A 148 1.50 10.79 -18.44
CA GLU A 148 2.19 9.53 -18.14
C GLU A 148 1.17 8.46 -17.68
N ALA A 149 1.13 7.33 -18.40
CA ALA A 149 0.16 6.26 -18.18
C ALA A 149 0.21 5.67 -16.74
N ALA A 150 1.40 5.66 -16.13
CA ALA A 150 1.59 5.13 -14.78
C ALA A 150 0.95 6.01 -13.71
N ASP A 151 0.98 7.32 -13.89
CA ASP A 151 0.47 8.27 -12.91
C ASP A 151 -1.08 8.25 -12.93
N LEU A 152 -1.69 8.19 -14.13
CA LEU A 152 -3.14 7.99 -14.27
C LEU A 152 -3.64 6.68 -13.68
N LEU A 153 -2.91 5.58 -13.90
CA LEU A 153 -3.32 4.29 -13.35
C LEU A 153 -3.26 4.30 -11.82
N PHE A 154 -2.23 4.91 -11.24
CA PHE A 154 -2.10 5.06 -9.79
C PHE A 154 -3.22 5.93 -9.21
N GLU A 155 -3.56 7.02 -9.88
CA GLU A 155 -4.65 7.91 -9.46
C GLU A 155 -6.01 7.20 -9.51
N LEU A 156 -6.27 6.45 -10.59
CA LEU A 156 -7.46 5.60 -10.73
C LEU A 156 -7.55 4.51 -9.65
N GLU A 157 -6.44 3.86 -9.32
CA GLU A 157 -6.40 2.83 -8.28
C GLU A 157 -6.58 3.41 -6.87
N THR A 158 -6.09 4.63 -6.64
CA THR A 158 -6.11 5.28 -5.33
C THR A 158 -7.46 5.97 -5.05
N PHE A 159 -8.02 6.64 -6.06
CA PHE A 159 -9.16 7.54 -5.88
C PHE A 159 -10.41 7.13 -6.65
N GLY A 160 -10.32 6.08 -7.47
CA GLY A 160 -11.41 5.64 -8.33
C GLY A 160 -11.63 6.54 -9.54
N ILE A 161 -12.40 6.02 -10.51
CA ILE A 161 -12.66 6.65 -11.82
C ILE A 161 -13.33 8.02 -11.69
N ASP A 162 -14.16 8.20 -10.66
CA ASP A 162 -14.98 9.40 -10.49
C ASP A 162 -14.17 10.63 -10.05
N SER A 163 -12.97 10.44 -9.47
CA SER A 163 -12.14 11.55 -9.00
C SER A 163 -11.40 12.28 -10.12
N VAL A 164 -10.90 11.54 -11.12
CA VAL A 164 -10.00 12.05 -12.18
C VAL A 164 -10.71 12.98 -13.16
N VAL A 165 -12.04 12.88 -13.26
CA VAL A 165 -12.85 13.62 -14.24
C VAL A 165 -13.34 14.98 -13.68
N LEU A 166 -13.28 15.20 -12.37
CA LEU A 166 -13.98 16.32 -11.75
C LEU A 166 -13.34 17.70 -11.99
N ASP A 167 -12.07 17.80 -12.35
CA ASP A 167 -11.41 19.12 -12.46
C ASP A 167 -11.44 19.75 -13.85
N ALA A 168 -11.72 18.98 -14.92
CA ALA A 168 -11.69 19.51 -16.28
C ALA A 168 -13.00 20.21 -16.72
N GLU A 169 -14.13 19.91 -16.07
CA GLU A 169 -15.46 20.36 -16.52
C GLU A 169 -16.05 21.50 -15.67
N HIS A 170 -15.44 21.89 -14.55
CA HIS A 170 -16.00 22.89 -13.61
C HIS A 170 -15.59 24.35 -13.88
N GLY A 171 -15.17 24.67 -15.11
CA GLY A 171 -14.89 26.03 -15.56
C GLY A 171 -16.11 26.93 -15.80
N VAL A 172 -17.34 26.40 -15.74
CA VAL A 172 -18.57 27.21 -15.80
C VAL A 172 -19.56 26.71 -14.77
N SER A 173 -19.63 27.43 -13.64
CA SER A 173 -20.79 27.44 -12.76
C SER A 173 -22.00 27.97 -13.53
N SER A 174 -22.67 27.09 -14.27
CA SER A 174 -24.06 27.27 -14.66
C SER A 174 -24.88 26.49 -13.67
N SER A 175 -25.39 27.18 -12.65
CA SER A 175 -26.48 26.70 -11.81
C SER A 175 -27.52 26.00 -12.69
N PRO A 176 -27.87 24.73 -12.45
CA PRO A 176 -29.04 24.15 -13.07
C PRO A 176 -30.26 24.90 -12.51
N SER A 177 -30.79 25.84 -13.28
CA SER A 177 -32.13 26.38 -13.04
C SER A 177 -33.11 25.21 -13.03
N SER A 178 -33.72 24.98 -11.87
CA SER A 178 -34.86 24.11 -11.69
C SER A 178 -35.88 24.31 -12.82
N PRO A 179 -36.27 23.24 -13.56
CA PRO A 179 -37.56 23.24 -14.18
C PRO A 179 -38.60 23.03 -13.07
N GLU A 180 -39.31 24.11 -12.72
CA GLU A 180 -40.66 23.97 -12.20
C GLU A 180 -41.50 23.30 -13.28
N GLU A 181 -41.83 22.02 -13.08
CA GLU A 181 -42.97 21.43 -13.76
C GLU A 181 -43.78 20.61 -12.76
N GLU A 182 -44.85 21.25 -12.31
CA GLU A 182 -46.00 20.62 -11.69
C GLU A 182 -46.65 19.62 -12.66
N ALA A 183 -46.83 18.36 -12.24
CA ALA A 183 -48.06 17.60 -12.47
C ALA A 183 -47.97 16.16 -11.91
N SER A 184 -48.67 15.95 -10.79
CA SER A 184 -49.57 14.83 -10.50
C SER A 184 -49.43 13.52 -11.29
N GLY A 185 -48.99 12.46 -10.61
CA GLY A 185 -49.22 11.06 -11.00
C GLY A 185 -48.97 10.10 -9.81
N PRO A 186 -49.89 9.18 -9.47
CA PRO A 186 -49.76 8.35 -8.29
C PRO A 186 -48.82 7.14 -8.52
N ALA A 187 -47.85 7.04 -7.62
CA ALA A 187 -47.24 5.83 -7.04
C ALA A 187 -47.18 4.53 -7.88
N ASP A 188 -45.96 4.17 -8.28
CA ASP A 188 -45.48 2.79 -8.10
C ASP A 188 -43.95 2.78 -7.83
N PRO A 189 -43.49 2.74 -6.56
CA PRO A 189 -42.09 3.01 -6.20
C PRO A 189 -41.12 1.84 -6.38
N LEU A 190 -41.53 0.72 -6.99
CA LEU A 190 -40.63 -0.41 -7.23
C LEU A 190 -40.90 -0.99 -8.62
N GLY A 191 -40.41 -0.31 -9.67
CA GLY A 191 -40.44 -0.75 -11.06
C GLY A 191 -39.68 -2.07 -11.29
N TYR A 192 -40.16 -3.15 -10.70
CA TYR A 192 -39.68 -4.50 -10.90
C TYR A 192 -40.42 -5.07 -12.10
N VAL A 193 -39.76 -5.06 -13.24
CA VAL A 193 -40.20 -5.81 -14.41
C VAL A 193 -39.65 -7.22 -14.25
N PRO A 194 -40.47 -8.26 -14.00
CA PRO A 194 -39.99 -9.63 -13.95
C PRO A 194 -39.61 -10.08 -15.36
N HIS A 195 -38.32 -10.04 -15.66
CA HIS A 195 -37.78 -10.70 -16.85
C HIS A 195 -37.49 -12.17 -16.49
N ALA A 196 -37.92 -13.06 -17.39
CA ALA A 196 -37.67 -14.50 -17.43
C ALA A 196 -38.58 -15.40 -16.54
N SER A 197 -39.72 -15.76 -17.12
CA SER A 197 -40.27 -17.11 -16.96
C SER A 197 -39.23 -18.13 -17.43
N ARG A 198 -38.45 -18.69 -16.50
CA ARG A 198 -37.58 -19.83 -16.77
C ARG A 198 -38.47 -21.07 -16.88
N GLU A 199 -38.65 -21.55 -18.11
CA GLU A 199 -39.31 -22.83 -18.38
C GLU A 199 -38.65 -23.93 -17.54
N ALA A 200 -39.49 -24.68 -16.83
CA ALA A 200 -39.13 -25.78 -15.96
C ALA A 200 -38.59 -26.96 -16.78
N ALA A 201 -37.33 -26.89 -17.20
CA ALA A 201 -36.57 -28.07 -17.60
C ALA A 201 -36.24 -28.86 -16.33
N GLY A 202 -36.86 -30.03 -16.19
CA GLY A 202 -36.78 -30.90 -15.02
C GLY A 202 -35.34 -31.20 -14.62
N PHE A 203 -34.91 -30.61 -13.49
CA PHE A 203 -33.71 -31.01 -12.79
C PHE A 203 -34.07 -32.26 -11.97
N GLN A 204 -33.84 -33.43 -12.55
CA GLN A 204 -33.93 -34.69 -11.81
C GLN A 204 -32.86 -34.67 -10.71
N PRO A 205 -33.22 -34.92 -9.43
CA PRO A 205 -32.24 -35.01 -8.36
C PRO A 205 -31.30 -36.18 -8.66
N THR A 206 -30.03 -35.88 -8.91
CA THR A 206 -28.98 -36.90 -9.03
C THR A 206 -28.91 -37.72 -7.74
N ASP A 207 -28.94 -39.04 -7.88
CA ASP A 207 -28.94 -40.08 -6.84
C ASP A 207 -27.75 -40.04 -5.84
N LEU A 208 -26.87 -39.04 -5.91
CA LEU A 208 -25.76 -38.85 -4.96
C LEU A 208 -26.20 -38.30 -3.60
N ALA A 209 -27.44 -37.80 -3.46
CA ALA A 209 -27.96 -37.31 -2.18
C ALA A 209 -28.45 -38.43 -1.24
N ALA A 210 -28.61 -39.68 -1.72
CA ALA A 210 -29.21 -40.76 -0.93
C ALA A 210 -28.25 -41.44 0.07
N ALA A 211 -26.95 -41.13 0.05
CA ALA A 211 -25.96 -41.76 0.94
C ALA A 211 -25.67 -40.99 2.24
N HIS A 212 -26.19 -39.77 2.40
CA HIS A 212 -26.02 -39.01 3.65
C HIS A 212 -27.19 -39.28 4.60
N LYS A 213 -26.96 -40.16 5.58
CA LYS A 213 -27.95 -40.59 6.57
C LYS A 213 -28.24 -39.55 7.67
N ASP A 214 -27.51 -38.44 7.67
CA ASP A 214 -27.67 -37.37 8.65
C ASP A 214 -28.21 -36.11 7.97
N GLY A 215 -29.53 -35.94 8.08
CA GLY A 215 -30.26 -34.75 7.64
C GLY A 215 -29.94 -33.52 8.50
N GLY A 216 -28.74 -32.98 8.33
CA GLY A 216 -28.28 -31.74 8.93
C GLY A 216 -27.89 -30.72 7.86
N THR A 217 -28.83 -29.86 7.48
CA THR A 217 -28.57 -28.62 6.76
C THR A 217 -27.51 -27.79 7.48
N GLY A 218 -26.40 -27.46 6.80
CA GLY A 218 -25.51 -26.36 7.19
C GLY A 218 -24.13 -26.71 7.74
N GLY A 219 -23.56 -27.88 7.41
CA GLY A 219 -22.15 -28.16 7.69
C GLY A 219 -21.22 -27.33 6.80
N LEU A 220 -20.89 -26.11 7.21
CA LEU A 220 -19.70 -25.40 6.72
C LEU A 220 -18.51 -26.36 6.88
N LEU A 221 -17.95 -26.78 5.75
CA LEU A 221 -16.70 -27.54 5.71
C LEU A 221 -15.58 -26.65 6.27
N VAL A 222 -15.43 -26.69 7.59
CA VAL A 222 -14.23 -26.18 8.27
C VAL A 222 -13.14 -27.19 7.96
N LEU A 223 -12.51 -27.01 6.79
CA LEU A 223 -11.27 -27.67 6.44
C LEU A 223 -10.24 -27.27 7.51
N ASN A 224 -9.84 -28.25 8.32
CA ASN A 224 -8.85 -28.06 9.37
C ASN A 224 -7.47 -27.99 8.71
N TYR A 225 -7.01 -26.79 8.36
CA TYR A 225 -5.73 -26.54 7.67
C TYR A 225 -4.48 -26.75 8.53
N THR A 226 -4.62 -27.27 9.76
CA THR A 226 -3.48 -27.41 10.69
C THR A 226 -2.56 -28.58 10.36
N THR A 227 -3.01 -29.53 9.54
CA THR A 227 -2.17 -30.65 9.07
C THR A 227 -2.49 -30.93 7.60
N PRO A 228 -1.69 -30.39 6.65
CA PRO A 228 -1.84 -30.79 5.26
C PRO A 228 -1.51 -32.28 5.13
N PRO A 229 -2.35 -33.11 4.49
CA PRO A 229 -2.02 -34.49 4.21
C PRO A 229 -0.81 -34.55 3.27
N ASP A 230 0.14 -35.43 3.57
CA ASP A 230 1.33 -35.65 2.74
C ASP A 230 0.89 -36.11 1.34
N LEU A 231 1.11 -35.24 0.35
CA LEU A 231 0.79 -35.52 -1.05
C LEU A 231 1.82 -36.49 -1.64
N PRO A 232 1.37 -37.43 -2.49
CA PRO A 232 2.26 -38.40 -3.12
C PRO A 232 3.28 -37.70 -4.04
N PRO A 233 4.55 -38.17 -4.06
CA PRO A 233 5.68 -37.48 -4.68
C PRO A 233 5.63 -37.39 -6.22
N ASP A 234 4.76 -38.17 -6.87
CA ASP A 234 4.64 -38.20 -8.34
C ASP A 234 3.69 -37.14 -8.93
N ILE A 235 2.94 -36.41 -8.08
CA ILE A 235 2.11 -35.32 -8.57
C ILE A 235 2.99 -34.07 -8.63
N GLY A 236 3.58 -33.82 -9.80
CA GLY A 236 4.37 -32.64 -10.10
C GLY A 236 3.56 -31.34 -10.03
N PHE A 237 3.18 -30.91 -8.83
CA PHE A 237 2.56 -29.62 -8.60
C PHE A 237 3.64 -28.54 -8.59
N THR A 238 3.64 -27.73 -9.63
CA THR A 238 4.40 -26.47 -9.63
C THR A 238 3.57 -25.43 -8.87
N VAL A 239 3.94 -25.16 -7.61
CA VAL A 239 3.26 -24.13 -6.81
C VAL A 239 3.68 -22.76 -7.35
N MET A 240 2.78 -22.11 -8.09
CA MET A 240 2.99 -20.77 -8.62
C MET A 240 2.52 -19.73 -7.59
N SER A 241 3.42 -19.27 -6.73
CA SER A 241 3.22 -18.00 -6.02
C SER A 241 3.65 -16.87 -6.97
N GLY A 242 2.78 -15.88 -7.17
CA GLY A 242 2.73 -14.96 -8.32
C GLY A 242 3.97 -14.11 -8.67
N LYS A 243 5.13 -14.33 -8.04
CA LYS A 243 6.40 -13.67 -8.41
C LYS A 243 7.65 -14.57 -8.40
N MET A 244 7.58 -15.85 -8.00
CA MET A 244 8.75 -16.74 -8.06
C MET A 244 8.35 -18.15 -8.46
N GLN A 245 8.89 -18.63 -9.59
CA GLN A 245 8.89 -20.04 -9.95
C GLN A 245 10.09 -20.69 -9.24
N ALA A 246 9.84 -21.47 -8.19
CA ALA A 246 10.84 -22.31 -7.56
C ALA A 246 10.54 -23.76 -7.95
N THR A 247 11.47 -24.44 -8.60
CA THR A 247 11.38 -25.87 -8.89
C THR A 247 11.45 -26.66 -7.58
N ALA A 248 10.77 -27.81 -7.48
CA ALA A 248 10.78 -28.63 -6.26
C ALA A 248 12.20 -28.92 -5.75
N ASP A 249 13.16 -29.12 -6.66
CA ASP A 249 14.58 -29.32 -6.36
C ASP A 249 15.22 -28.13 -5.63
N SER A 250 14.86 -26.90 -6.00
CA SER A 250 15.37 -25.69 -5.34
C SER A 250 14.85 -25.57 -3.90
N LEU A 251 13.62 -26.02 -3.64
CA LEU A 251 13.06 -26.05 -2.29
C LEU A 251 13.71 -27.14 -1.42
N ILE A 252 13.99 -28.31 -2.01
CA ILE A 252 14.72 -29.39 -1.34
C ILE A 252 16.15 -28.95 -1.00
N ALA A 253 16.83 -28.27 -1.93
CA ALA A 253 18.17 -27.72 -1.70
C ALA A 253 18.18 -26.68 -0.57
N LEU A 254 17.21 -25.75 -0.55
CA LEU A 254 17.08 -24.76 0.53
C LEU A 254 16.80 -25.39 1.89
N LYS A 255 15.97 -26.46 1.93
CA LYS A 255 15.72 -27.20 3.16
C LYS A 255 17.00 -27.84 3.71
N ARG A 256 17.79 -28.45 2.83
CA ARG A 256 19.09 -29.05 3.18
C ARG A 256 20.07 -28.03 3.75
N ILE A 257 20.17 -26.85 3.12
CA ILE A 257 21.04 -25.75 3.61
C ILE A 257 20.63 -25.33 5.03
N ARG A 258 19.33 -25.14 5.27
CA ARG A 258 18.82 -24.75 6.61
C ARG A 258 19.09 -25.82 7.68
N GLU A 259 18.96 -27.10 7.33
CA GLU A 259 19.25 -28.20 8.25
C GLU A 259 20.75 -28.28 8.58
N GLU A 260 21.63 -28.05 7.59
CA GLU A 260 23.07 -27.99 7.78
C GLU A 260 23.48 -26.79 8.67
N GLU A 261 22.90 -25.61 8.44
CA GLU A 261 23.12 -24.42 9.29
C GLU A 261 22.63 -24.66 10.73
N ALA A 262 21.47 -25.27 10.91
CA ALA A 262 20.95 -25.61 12.22
C ALA A 262 21.86 -26.62 12.96
N ALA A 263 22.39 -27.61 12.23
CA ALA A 263 23.34 -28.57 12.77
C ALA A 263 24.67 -27.91 13.17
N GLN A 264 25.18 -26.97 12.38
CA GLN A 264 26.38 -26.19 12.73
C GLN A 264 26.16 -25.38 13.99
N LYS A 265 25.05 -24.65 14.08
CA LYS A 265 24.72 -23.83 15.25
C LYS A 265 24.60 -24.66 16.53
N ARG A 266 24.05 -25.88 16.43
CA ARG A 266 23.99 -26.84 17.54
C ARG A 266 25.38 -27.29 18.00
N ARG A 267 26.28 -27.60 17.06
CA ARG A 267 27.68 -27.98 17.38
C ARG A 267 28.45 -26.83 18.02
N GLU A 268 28.25 -25.60 17.55
CA GLU A 268 28.87 -24.41 18.12
C GLU A 268 28.42 -24.18 19.57
N LEU A 269 27.11 -24.29 19.82
CA LEU A 269 26.55 -24.14 21.16
C LEU A 269 27.06 -25.24 22.11
N GLU A 270 27.16 -26.48 21.63
CA GLU A 270 27.76 -27.59 22.39
C GLU A 270 29.25 -27.33 22.70
N ALA A 271 30.02 -26.84 21.72
CA ALA A 271 31.42 -26.47 21.92
C ALA A 271 31.58 -25.30 22.90
N GLN A 272 30.68 -24.32 22.85
CA GLN A 272 30.64 -23.19 23.77
C GLN A 272 30.33 -23.67 25.20
N ASN A 273 29.31 -24.51 25.37
CA ASN A 273 28.98 -25.12 26.66
C ASN A 273 30.14 -25.95 27.22
N ALA A 274 30.84 -26.72 26.39
CA ALA A 274 32.01 -27.48 26.80
C ALA A 274 33.17 -26.59 27.26
N ARG A 275 33.35 -25.41 26.64
CA ARG A 275 34.33 -24.41 27.08
C ARG A 275 33.97 -23.82 28.44
N TYR A 276 32.71 -23.42 28.64
CA TYR A 276 32.24 -22.87 29.91
C TYR A 276 32.24 -23.89 31.06
N GLY A 277 31.89 -25.15 30.77
CA GLY A 277 31.93 -26.23 31.76
C GLY A 277 33.34 -26.50 32.31
N LYS A 278 34.38 -26.41 31.47
CA LYS A 278 35.79 -26.58 31.89
C LYS A 278 36.32 -25.41 32.73
N SER A 279 35.84 -24.18 32.50
CA SER A 279 36.23 -23.04 33.33
C SER A 279 35.61 -23.08 34.73
N ALA A 280 34.41 -23.65 34.87
CA ALA A 280 33.73 -23.75 36.16
C ALA A 280 34.40 -24.77 37.11
N SER A 281 35.01 -25.84 36.60
CA SER A 281 35.64 -26.88 37.43
C SER A 281 37.06 -26.56 37.90
N LYS A 282 37.70 -25.51 37.39
CA LYS A 282 39.10 -25.16 37.73
C LYS A 282 39.22 -24.10 38.84
N GLY A 283 38.08 -23.54 39.28
CA GLY A 283 38.02 -22.49 40.30
C GLY A 283 37.48 -22.94 41.66
N SER A 284 37.32 -24.25 41.89
CA SER A 284 36.93 -24.83 43.18
C SER A 284 37.99 -25.79 43.67
#